data_AF-A0A0C9VLK6-F1
#
_entry.id   AF-A0A0C9VLK6-F1
#
_cell.length_a   1.000
_cell.length_b   1.000
_cell.length_c   1.000
_cell.angle_alpha   90.00
_cell.angle_beta   90.00
_cell.angle_gamma   90.00
#
_symmetry.space_group_name_H-M   'P 1'
#
loop_
_entity.id
_entity.type
_entity.pdbx_description
1 polymer ?
#
loop_
_entity_poly.entity_id
_entity_poly.type
_entity_poly.pdbx_seq_one_letter_code
_entity_poly.pdbx_strand_id
1 'polypeptide(L)'
;LSGPPGTGKTTAISTAARRWGQDGSPTWITAQSNVAVKNIAEKLFKQRVDFKIIVSKEFYFEWHEHIYLEIENCLIRSDDLPNDPAGLERLLGGSMVILTTLAMLSNPVLDRNRAFSVVPMQRLVIDEASQINVFEYMVSFPLSCRLT
;
A
#
# COMPACT_ATOMS: atom_id res chain seq x y z
N LEU A 1 -3.66 -13.58 9.35
CA LEU A 1 -4.09 -14.90 8.85
C LEU A 1 -2.99 -15.90 9.15
N SER A 2 -3.27 -16.97 9.89
CA SER A 2 -2.28 -18.02 10.18
C SER A 2 -2.44 -19.15 9.18
N GLY A 3 -1.36 -19.49 8.48
CA GLY A 3 -1.36 -20.56 7.48
C GLY A 3 0.07 -20.98 7.13
N PRO A 4 0.34 -22.28 6.93
CA PRO A 4 1.62 -22.79 6.42
C PRO A 4 2.05 -22.10 5.11
N PRO A 5 3.35 -22.07 4.75
CA PRO A 5 3.80 -21.61 3.44
C PRO A 5 3.01 -22.28 2.31
N GLY A 6 2.54 -21.51 1.33
CA GLY A 6 1.76 -22.03 0.18
C GLY A 6 0.24 -22.15 0.35
N THR A 7 -0.34 -21.79 1.50
CA THR A 7 -1.78 -22.03 1.83
C THR A 7 -2.78 -20.95 1.41
N GLY A 8 -2.43 -20.08 0.45
CA GLY A 8 -3.41 -19.13 -0.10
C GLY A 8 -3.68 -17.90 0.76
N LYS A 9 -2.81 -17.54 1.72
CA LYS A 9 -2.90 -16.29 2.51
C LYS A 9 -3.01 -15.05 1.61
N THR A 10 -2.15 -14.94 0.60
CA THR A 10 -2.26 -13.84 -0.37
C THR A 10 -3.54 -13.91 -1.19
N THR A 11 -4.10 -15.11 -1.43
CA THR A 11 -5.39 -15.28 -2.12
C THR A 11 -6.54 -14.80 -1.25
N ALA A 12 -6.48 -15.00 0.07
CA ALA A 12 -7.44 -14.44 1.01
C ALA A 12 -7.34 -12.92 1.07
N ILE A 13 -6.12 -12.37 1.13
CA ILE A 13 -5.87 -10.92 1.06
C ILE A 13 -6.44 -10.36 -0.26
N SER A 14 -6.19 -11.02 -1.39
CA SER A 14 -6.65 -10.54 -2.69
C SER A 14 -8.18 -10.57 -2.81
N THR A 15 -8.81 -11.62 -2.30
CA THR A 15 -10.27 -11.76 -2.25
C THR A 15 -10.91 -10.67 -1.38
N ALA A 16 -10.31 -10.38 -0.22
CA ALA A 16 -10.78 -9.33 0.67
C ALA A 16 -10.57 -7.94 0.05
N ALA A 17 -9.40 -7.68 -0.54
CA ALA A 17 -9.08 -6.44 -1.24
C ALA A 17 -10.03 -6.16 -2.40
N ARG A 18 -10.43 -7.20 -3.16
CA ARG A 18 -11.45 -7.08 -4.20
C ARG A 18 -12.76 -6.56 -3.65
N ARG A 19 -13.22 -7.12 -2.52
CA ARG A 19 -14.47 -6.69 -1.87
C ARG A 19 -14.37 -5.25 -1.38
N TRP A 20 -13.26 -4.90 -0.74
CA TRP A 20 -13.04 -3.54 -0.23
C TRP A 20 -12.93 -2.51 -1.36
N GLY A 21 -12.23 -2.82 -2.45
CA GLY A 21 -12.18 -1.95 -3.62
C GLY A 21 -13.57 -1.70 -4.22
N GLN A 22 -14.40 -2.74 -4.33
CA GLN A 22 -15.77 -2.63 -4.84
C GLN A 22 -16.68 -1.79 -3.94
N ASP A 23 -16.49 -1.88 -2.63
CA ASP A 23 -17.28 -1.13 -1.64
C ASP A 23 -16.70 0.26 -1.35
N GLY A 24 -15.68 0.72 -2.10
CA GLY A 24 -15.02 2.02 -1.89
C GLY A 24 -14.38 2.14 -0.51
N SER A 25 -13.96 1.02 0.05
CA SER A 25 -13.59 0.84 1.45
C SER A 25 -12.09 1.08 1.65
N PRO A 26 -11.68 2.19 2.30
CA PRO A 26 -10.27 2.58 2.44
C PRO A 26 -9.43 1.48 3.10
N THR A 27 -8.38 1.04 2.41
CA THR A 27 -7.56 -0.09 2.84
C THR A 27 -6.10 0.13 2.46
N TRP A 28 -5.23 0.03 3.46
CA TRP A 28 -3.78 -0.04 3.28
C TRP A 28 -3.32 -1.48 3.45
N ILE A 29 -2.65 -2.03 2.44
CA ILE A 29 -2.05 -3.37 2.46
C ILE A 29 -0.55 -3.20 2.42
N THR A 30 0.14 -3.79 3.39
CA THR A 30 1.57 -3.60 3.57
C THR A 30 2.31 -4.90 3.82
N ALA A 31 3.60 -4.88 3.51
CA ALA A 31 4.55 -5.94 3.79
C ALA A 31 5.92 -5.33 4.12
N GLN A 32 6.84 -6.14 4.64
CA GLN A 32 8.18 -5.65 4.96
C GLN A 32 9.04 -5.33 3.73
N SER A 33 8.85 -6.09 2.64
CA SER A 33 9.68 -5.95 1.44
C SER A 33 8.86 -5.58 0.23
N ASN A 34 9.52 -4.85 -0.65
CA ASN A 34 9.07 -4.54 -1.99
C ASN A 34 8.63 -5.78 -2.80
N VAL A 35 9.42 -6.86 -2.72
CA VAL A 35 9.11 -8.13 -3.39
C VAL A 35 7.80 -8.71 -2.87
N ALA A 36 7.53 -8.64 -1.56
CA ALA A 36 6.27 -9.08 -0.99
C ALA A 36 5.10 -8.20 -1.48
N VAL A 37 5.26 -6.87 -1.49
CA VAL A 37 4.25 -5.94 -2.04
C VAL A 37 3.94 -6.25 -3.50
N LYS A 38 4.97 -6.47 -4.33
CA LYS A 38 4.83 -6.90 -5.73
C LYS A 38 4.01 -8.17 -5.87
N ASN A 39 4.35 -9.20 -5.09
CA ASN A 39 3.67 -10.49 -5.17
C ASN A 39 2.18 -10.38 -4.84
N ILE A 40 1.79 -9.44 -3.96
CA ILE A 40 0.39 -9.12 -3.69
C ILE A 40 -0.21 -8.36 -4.88
N ALA A 41 0.48 -7.32 -5.38
CA ALA A 41 0.03 -6.49 -6.50
C ALA A 41 -0.26 -7.32 -7.76
N GLU A 42 0.61 -8.27 -8.12
CA GLU A 42 0.38 -9.16 -9.27
C GLU A 42 -0.89 -10.00 -9.12
N LYS A 43 -1.20 -10.46 -7.90
CA LYS A 43 -2.42 -11.24 -7.65
C LYS A 43 -3.67 -10.35 -7.74
N LEU A 44 -3.61 -9.14 -7.20
CA LEU A 44 -4.68 -8.15 -7.32
C LEU A 44 -4.93 -7.78 -8.79
N PHE A 45 -3.86 -7.56 -9.54
CA PHE A 45 -3.92 -7.22 -10.96
C PHE A 45 -4.56 -8.34 -11.79
N LYS A 46 -4.13 -9.59 -11.61
CA LYS A 46 -4.75 -10.78 -12.25
C LYS A 46 -6.23 -10.92 -11.91
N GLN A 47 -6.66 -10.44 -10.74
CA GLN A 47 -8.06 -10.45 -10.29
C GLN A 47 -8.83 -9.18 -10.66
N ARG A 48 -8.21 -8.24 -11.40
CA ARG A 48 -8.78 -6.95 -11.80
C ARG A 48 -9.29 -6.13 -10.62
N VAL A 49 -8.55 -6.17 -9.51
CA VAL A 49 -8.79 -5.27 -8.39
C VAL A 49 -8.19 -3.92 -8.74
N ASP A 50 -8.92 -2.85 -8.47
CA ASP A 50 -8.38 -1.49 -8.56
C ASP A 50 -7.53 -1.20 -7.32
N PHE A 51 -6.26 -0.84 -7.53
CA PHE A 51 -5.31 -0.51 -6.48
C PHE A 51 -4.20 0.41 -7.00
N LYS A 52 -3.52 1.07 -6.08
CA LYS A 52 -2.26 1.78 -6.33
C LYS A 52 -1.15 1.25 -5.43
N ILE A 53 0.08 1.29 -5.92
CA ILE A 53 1.29 0.96 -5.17
C ILE A 53 2.04 2.26 -4.90
N ILE A 54 2.41 2.53 -3.65
CA ILE A 54 3.27 3.67 -3.32
C ILE A 54 4.61 3.14 -2.80
N VAL A 55 5.71 3.56 -3.43
CA VAL A 55 7.08 3.17 -3.06
C VAL A 55 7.97 4.41 -2.86
N SER A 56 9.04 4.29 -2.06
CA SER A 56 10.03 5.36 -1.96
C SER A 56 10.94 5.39 -3.19
N LYS A 57 11.38 6.59 -3.57
CA LYS A 57 12.31 6.85 -4.67
C LYS A 57 13.58 6.00 -4.57
N GLU A 58 14.17 5.96 -3.38
CA GLU A 58 15.42 5.28 -3.10
C GLU A 58 15.31 3.77 -3.37
N PHE A 59 14.13 3.21 -3.13
CA PHE A 59 13.85 1.79 -3.33
C PHE A 59 13.39 1.42 -4.74
N TYR A 60 12.85 2.38 -5.50
CA TYR A 60 12.51 2.16 -6.91
C TYR A 60 13.74 1.80 -7.76
N PHE A 61 14.91 2.32 -7.41
CA PHE A 61 16.16 2.10 -8.15
C PHE A 61 16.69 0.65 -8.07
N GLU A 62 16.29 -0.13 -7.06
CA GLU A 62 16.65 -1.55 -6.93
C GLU A 62 15.71 -2.49 -7.70
N TRP A 63 14.61 -1.97 -8.26
CA TRP A 63 13.61 -2.75 -8.97
C TRP A 63 14.00 -2.86 -10.43
N HIS A 64 14.39 -4.05 -10.89
CA HIS A 64 14.58 -4.28 -12.31
C HIS A 64 13.26 -4.04 -13.07
N GLU A 65 13.22 -2.98 -13.90
CA GLU A 65 12.02 -2.41 -14.55
C GLU A 65 11.20 -3.44 -15.37
N HIS A 66 11.86 -4.45 -15.94
CA HIS A 66 11.22 -5.43 -16.81
C HIS A 66 10.20 -6.35 -16.10
N ILE A 67 10.21 -6.43 -14.78
CA ILE A 67 9.31 -7.33 -14.02
C ILE A 67 7.96 -6.66 -13.68
N TYR A 68 7.77 -5.39 -14.04
CA TYR A 68 6.58 -4.60 -13.65
C TYR A 68 5.74 -4.07 -14.81
N LEU A 69 6.06 -4.38 -16.07
CA LEU A 69 5.36 -3.84 -17.25
C LEU A 69 3.83 -3.90 -17.16
N GLU A 70 3.27 -4.93 -16.51
CA GLU A 70 1.83 -5.09 -16.34
C GLU A 70 1.22 -4.22 -15.22
N ILE A 71 1.98 -3.92 -14.16
CA ILE A 71 1.51 -3.20 -12.96
C ILE A 71 2.15 -1.82 -12.76
N GLU A 72 3.01 -1.40 -13.70
CA GLU A 72 3.68 -0.10 -13.70
C GLU A 72 2.69 1.07 -13.65
N ASN A 73 1.55 0.94 -14.35
CA ASN A 73 0.47 1.94 -14.34
C ASN A 73 -0.23 2.09 -12.97
N CYS A 74 -0.01 1.14 -12.05
CA CYS A 74 -0.49 1.20 -10.68
C CYS A 74 0.54 1.79 -9.72
N LEU A 75 1.80 1.95 -10.14
CA LEU A 75 2.90 2.36 -9.30
C LEU A 75 3.05 3.88 -9.24
N ILE A 76 3.24 4.39 -8.03
CA ILE A 76 3.48 5.79 -7.72
C ILE A 76 4.75 5.87 -6.88
N ARG A 77 5.74 6.61 -7.36
CA ARG A 77 6.95 6.86 -6.57
C ARG A 77 6.71 8.02 -5.61
N SER A 78 7.43 8.01 -4.49
CA SER A 78 7.29 9.04 -3.46
C SER A 78 7.61 10.44 -3.96
N ASP A 79 8.51 10.57 -4.95
CA ASP A 79 8.87 11.86 -5.56
C ASP A 79 7.88 12.35 -6.62
N ASP A 80 6.95 11.49 -7.06
CA ASP A 80 5.85 11.84 -7.96
C ASP A 80 4.56 12.18 -7.21
N LEU A 81 4.55 12.04 -5.88
CA LEU A 81 3.38 12.36 -5.06
C LEU A 81 3.11 13.88 -5.08
N PRO A 82 1.87 14.30 -5.42
CA PRO A 82 1.49 15.70 -5.39
C PRO A 82 1.59 16.28 -3.97
N ASN A 83 1.87 17.58 -3.88
CA ASN A 83 1.96 18.29 -2.60
C ASN A 83 0.59 18.79 -2.08
N ASP A 84 -0.49 18.44 -2.77
CA ASP A 84 -1.86 18.83 -2.42
C ASP A 84 -2.84 17.64 -2.48
N PRO A 85 -3.88 17.61 -1.62
CA PRO A 85 -4.84 16.50 -1.58
C PRO A 85 -5.61 16.29 -2.89
N ALA A 86 -5.96 17.37 -3.60
CA ALA A 86 -6.75 17.27 -4.83
C ALA A 86 -5.92 16.64 -5.97
N GLY A 87 -4.63 16.98 -6.05
CA GLY A 87 -3.67 16.32 -6.93
C GLY A 87 -3.55 14.83 -6.60
N LEU A 88 -3.44 14.48 -5.32
CA LEU A 88 -3.34 13.09 -4.89
C LEU A 88 -4.62 12.30 -5.20
N GLU A 89 -5.81 12.86 -4.96
CA GLU A 89 -7.09 12.24 -5.33
C GLU A 89 -7.17 11.93 -6.83
N ARG A 90 -6.74 12.88 -7.68
CA ARG A 90 -6.69 12.68 -9.13
C ARG A 90 -5.69 11.59 -9.52
N LEU A 91 -4.52 11.57 -8.90
CA LEU A 91 -3.49 10.57 -9.16
C LEU A 91 -3.94 9.16 -8.75
N LEU A 92 -4.65 9.05 -7.63
CA LEU A 92 -5.21 7.78 -7.16
C LEU A 92 -6.40 7.32 -8.02
N GLY A 93 -7.06 8.24 -8.73
CA GLY A 93 -8.16 7.90 -9.65
C GLY A 93 -9.38 7.31 -8.93
N GLY A 94 -9.58 7.66 -7.66
CA GLY A 94 -10.64 7.08 -6.81
C GLY A 94 -10.29 5.73 -6.17
N SER A 95 -9.08 5.21 -6.42
CA SER A 95 -8.66 3.95 -5.82
C SER A 95 -8.51 4.05 -4.30
N MET A 96 -9.14 3.12 -3.59
CA MET A 96 -9.18 3.08 -2.11
C MET A 96 -8.31 1.96 -1.53
N VAL A 97 -7.66 1.17 -2.39
CA VAL A 97 -6.74 0.09 -1.98
C VAL A 97 -5.31 0.51 -2.30
N ILE A 98 -4.52 0.74 -1.25
CA ILE A 98 -3.14 1.19 -1.38
C ILE A 98 -2.19 0.10 -0.91
N LEU A 99 -1.22 -0.25 -1.75
CA LEU A 99 -0.15 -1.19 -1.47
C LEU A 99 1.14 -0.44 -1.19
N THR A 100 1.83 -0.75 -0.09
CA THR A 100 3.09 -0.07 0.26
C THR A 100 3.94 -0.89 1.23
N THR A 101 5.21 -0.58 1.40
CA THR A 101 6.02 -1.22 2.46
C THR A 101 5.77 -0.57 3.82
N LEU A 102 6.05 -1.28 4.91
CA LEU A 102 5.94 -0.69 6.26
C LEU A 102 6.85 0.52 6.45
N ALA A 103 8.06 0.46 5.90
CA ALA A 103 8.99 1.58 5.89
C ALA A 103 8.40 2.80 5.16
N MET A 104 7.74 2.58 4.02
CA MET A 104 7.10 3.65 3.27
C MET A 104 5.88 4.23 4.00
N LEU A 105 5.15 3.41 4.76
CA LEU A 105 4.05 3.89 5.62
C LEU A 105 4.51 4.92 6.66
N SER A 106 5.75 4.81 7.11
CA SER A 106 6.38 5.76 8.05
C SER A 106 7.05 6.94 7.35
N ASN A 107 7.04 7.01 6.02
CA ASN A 107 7.71 8.06 5.28
C ASN A 107 6.96 9.40 5.45
N PRO A 108 7.61 10.48 5.92
CA PRO A 108 6.97 11.78 6.13
C PRO A 108 6.31 12.36 4.89
N VAL A 109 6.66 11.90 3.68
CA VAL A 109 5.98 12.33 2.45
C VAL A 109 4.49 12.02 2.45
N LEU A 110 4.06 10.89 3.05
CA LEU A 110 2.64 10.50 3.14
C LEU A 110 1.84 11.39 4.09
N ASP A 111 2.48 11.92 5.12
CA ASP A 111 1.85 12.90 6.00
C ASP A 111 1.82 14.29 5.32
N ARG A 112 2.93 14.71 4.72
CA ARG A 112 3.04 16.00 4.02
C ARG A 112 2.04 16.16 2.89
N ASN A 113 1.81 15.13 2.08
CA ASN A 113 0.82 15.14 1.01
C ASN A 113 -0.60 14.79 1.49
N ARG A 114 -0.78 14.55 2.80
CA ARG A 114 -2.05 14.19 3.44
C ARG A 114 -2.68 12.93 2.86
N ALA A 115 -1.87 11.93 2.47
CA ALA A 115 -2.35 10.65 1.94
C ALA A 115 -3.35 9.96 2.86
N PHE A 116 -3.16 10.05 4.18
CA PHE A 116 -4.09 9.49 5.16
C PHE A 116 -5.38 10.29 5.31
N SER A 117 -5.48 11.49 4.75
CA SER A 117 -6.74 12.23 4.61
C SER A 117 -7.50 11.80 3.35
N VAL A 118 -6.78 11.51 2.27
CA VAL A 118 -7.35 11.07 0.98
C VAL A 118 -7.82 9.61 1.02
N VAL A 119 -6.97 8.72 1.56
CA VAL A 119 -7.32 7.32 1.85
C VAL A 119 -7.16 7.08 3.35
N PRO A 120 -8.22 7.29 4.15
CA PRO A 120 -8.18 7.11 5.60
C PRO A 120 -7.72 5.70 6.01
N MET A 121 -6.88 5.62 7.04
CA MET A 121 -6.38 4.33 7.54
C MET A 121 -7.40 3.62 8.43
N GLN A 122 -8.54 3.24 7.83
CA GLN A 122 -9.60 2.48 8.50
C GLN A 122 -9.30 0.98 8.54
N ARG A 123 -8.53 0.48 7.57
CA ARG A 123 -8.03 -0.90 7.52
C ARG A 123 -6.55 -0.90 7.17
N LEU A 124 -5.78 -1.61 7.97
CA LEU A 124 -4.37 -1.90 7.73
C LEU A 124 -4.21 -3.43 7.72
N VAL A 125 -3.77 -3.97 6.59
CA VAL A 125 -3.46 -5.39 6.42
C VAL A 125 -1.95 -5.53 6.29
N ILE A 126 -1.34 -6.34 7.15
CA ILE A 126 0.09 -6.61 7.12
C ILE A 126 0.30 -8.06 6.69
N ASP A 127 0.85 -8.28 5.49
CA ASP A 127 1.25 -9.60 5.00
C ASP A 127 2.61 -10.00 5.58
N GLU A 128 2.80 -11.31 5.78
CA GLU A 128 4.00 -11.88 6.42
C GLU A 128 4.34 -11.26 7.78
N ALA A 129 3.32 -10.81 8.53
CA ALA A 129 3.45 -10.21 9.86
C ALA A 129 4.32 -11.04 10.84
N SER A 130 4.31 -12.36 10.71
CA SER A 130 5.14 -13.26 11.53
C SER A 130 6.65 -13.10 11.32
N GLN A 131 7.07 -12.47 10.22
CA GLN A 131 8.48 -12.20 9.90
C GLN A 131 8.94 -10.82 10.38
N ILE A 132 8.03 -10.07 11.03
CA ILE A 132 8.25 -8.69 11.44
C ILE A 132 8.73 -8.65 12.88
N ASN A 133 9.89 -8.02 13.11
CA ASN A 133 10.37 -7.76 14.46
C ASN A 133 9.36 -6.83 15.17
N VAL A 134 9.04 -7.11 16.43
CA VAL A 134 8.02 -6.37 17.22
C VAL A 134 8.24 -4.85 17.19
N PHE A 135 9.49 -4.39 17.10
CA PHE A 135 9.83 -2.96 16.99
C PHE A 135 9.41 -2.30 15.67
N GLU A 136 9.30 -3.05 14.58
CA GLU A 136 8.86 -2.51 13.28
C GLU A 136 7.33 -2.33 13.19
N TYR A 137 6.57 -2.85 14.16
CA TYR A 137 5.15 -2.52 14.29
C TYR A 137 4.93 -1.12 14.87
N MET A 138 5.94 -0.51 15.52
CA MET A 138 5.88 0.89 15.95
C MET A 138 6.14 1.82 14.76
N VAL A 139 5.24 1.77 13.76
CA VAL A 139 5.10 2.86 12.80
C VAL A 139 4.67 4.09 13.60
N SER A 140 5.50 5.13 13.59
CA SER A 140 5.21 6.38 14.29
C SER A 140 4.08 7.11 13.57
N PHE A 141 2.84 6.88 14.01
CA PHE A 141 1.71 7.67 13.55
C PHE A 141 1.80 9.06 14.19
N PRO A 142 1.89 10.16 13.42
CA PRO A 142 1.71 11.47 13.99
C PRO A 142 0.27 11.57 14.52
N LEU A 143 0.12 11.61 15.84
CA LEU A 143 -1.13 11.95 16.51
C LEU A 143 -1.43 13.43 16.27
N SER A 144 -1.88 13.79 15.08
CA SER A 144 -2.54 15.08 14.86
C SER A 144 -4.02 14.92 15.21
N CYS A 145 -4.27 14.76 16.52
CA CYS A 145 -5.61 14.92 17.08
C CYS A 145 -5.86 16.42 17.19
N ARG A 146 -6.62 17.01 16.25
CA ARG A 146 -7.17 18.35 16.43
C ARG A 146 -8.32 18.26 17.44
N LEU A 147 -8.01 18.53 18.71
CA LEU A 147 -8.98 19.09 19.63
C LEU A 147 -8.89 20.61 19.50
N THR A 148 -9.74 21.18 18.64
CA THR A 148 -10.36 22.53 18.73
C THR A 148 -11.24 22.73 17.51
#